data_AF-A0A4Y7KY14-F1
#
_entry.id   AF-A0A4Y7KY14-F1
#
_cell.length_a   1.000
_cell.length_b   1.000
_cell.length_c   1.000
_cell.angle_alpha   90.00
_cell.angle_beta   90.00
_cell.angle_gamma   90.00
#
_symmetry.space_group_name_H-M   'P 1'
#
loop_
_entity.id
_entity.type
_entity.pdbx_description
1 polymer ?
#
loop_
_entity_poly.entity_id
_entity_poly.type
_entity_poly.pdbx_seq_one_letter_code
_entity_poly.pdbx_strand_id
1 'polypeptide(L)'
;MASSNGFAYIFLAMLAVSLAATSSDALSTTFYNRVCPNALRTIKQVVTAAVNSDRRMGASLLRLHFHDCFVNGCDGSVLLDSTSTISGEKGAGGNFNSLRGFDVVDRIKAAVDRACGRPVVSCADILAVAARDSVVQLGGRSWNVELGRRDGTTASLSAANNALPGPGLSLQALKANFRNVGLNEQDLVVLSGGHTIGVSKCSNFKSRIYTETNIDPNFARNLRATCPRTGGDNRLGPLDTSATRFDTQYFKDLVNRRGLLHSDQVLFNGGSTDALVRRYSTNSAAFAADFGKSMIKMGKIRTINMADRNGFFYFLVGIVLVSVVITSSDALSTTFYHKVCPKALPTIKRLVYDAVNREHRMGASLLRLHFHDCFVNGCDGSVLLDSTSTIDGEKTAFGNINSLRGFEVVDRIKSEVNKICGAQVVSCADILAVAARDSVVQLGGPTWEVELGRRDSTTASRTDANNALPAPFMDLPALKQNFQNAGLDETDLVALSGGHAIGFSQCNNFKNRIYNESNIDPLFAQNRKKTCPSSGGDTRIAPFDPTADKFDTLYFKNLVKKRGLLHSDQALFNGVSTDALVRFYSTHASAFAADFGKSMIKMGRNKPLEGNSGQIRVNCRRIN
;
A
#
# COMPACT_ATOMS: atom_id res chain seq x y z
N MET A 1 -22.98 -29.24 56.14
CA MET A 1 -24.19 -28.49 55.72
C MET A 1 -23.84 -27.02 55.62
N ALA A 2 -23.42 -26.56 54.45
CA ALA A 2 -23.38 -25.14 54.11
C ALA A 2 -24.26 -25.01 52.86
N SER A 3 -25.31 -24.20 52.98
CA SER A 3 -26.49 -24.27 52.12
C SER A 3 -26.20 -23.86 50.67
N SER A 4 -26.74 -24.66 49.74
CA SER A 4 -26.71 -24.47 48.29
C SER A 4 -27.31 -23.15 47.80
N ASN A 5 -27.88 -22.33 48.70
CA ASN A 5 -28.57 -21.10 48.36
C ASN A 5 -27.61 -19.89 48.27
N GLY A 6 -26.45 -19.90 48.94
CA GLY A 6 -25.49 -18.78 48.88
C GLY A 6 -24.80 -18.64 47.52
N PHE A 7 -24.54 -19.77 46.84
CA PHE A 7 -23.94 -19.79 45.51
C PHE A 7 -24.89 -19.26 44.42
N ALA A 8 -26.19 -19.48 44.55
CA ALA A 8 -27.17 -19.03 43.55
C ALA A 8 -27.31 -17.50 43.52
N TYR A 9 -27.24 -16.82 44.67
CA TYR A 9 -27.32 -15.36 44.73
C TYR A 9 -26.03 -14.67 44.25
N ILE A 10 -24.86 -15.26 44.51
CA ILE A 10 -23.57 -14.79 43.98
C ILE A 10 -23.52 -15.00 42.46
N PHE A 11 -24.08 -16.11 41.97
CA PHE A 11 -24.18 -16.40 40.54
C PHE A 11 -25.14 -15.45 39.82
N LEU A 12 -26.32 -15.13 40.39
CA LEU A 12 -27.24 -14.14 39.82
C LEU A 12 -26.67 -12.72 39.84
N ALA A 13 -25.96 -12.33 40.91
CA ALA A 13 -25.32 -11.02 41.01
C ALA A 13 -24.15 -10.88 40.01
N MET A 14 -23.36 -11.94 39.79
CA MET A 14 -22.29 -11.94 38.78
C MET A 14 -22.82 -12.02 37.35
N LEU A 15 -23.93 -12.73 37.11
CA LEU A 15 -24.62 -12.76 35.82
C LEU A 15 -25.15 -11.35 35.43
N ALA A 16 -25.71 -10.63 36.40
CA ALA A 16 -26.17 -9.25 36.22
C ALA A 16 -25.02 -8.26 35.92
N VAL A 17 -23.81 -8.52 36.46
CA VAL A 17 -22.60 -7.70 36.18
C VAL A 17 -21.98 -8.06 34.83
N SER A 18 -22.07 -9.31 34.37
CA SER A 18 -21.58 -9.75 33.05
C SER A 18 -22.44 -9.32 31.85
N LEU A 19 -23.69 -8.91 32.09
CA LEU A 19 -24.59 -8.35 31.07
C LEU A 19 -24.31 -6.86 30.77
N ALA A 20 -23.39 -6.21 31.47
CA ALA A 20 -23.17 -4.76 31.39
C ALA A 20 -21.93 -4.31 30.60
N ALA A 21 -21.16 -5.22 29.99
CA ALA A 21 -19.89 -4.86 29.34
C ALA A 21 -19.67 -5.54 27.98
N THR A 22 -20.51 -5.20 27.00
CA THR A 22 -20.18 -5.36 25.57
C THR A 22 -20.04 -3.98 24.95
N SER A 23 -18.81 -3.45 24.84
CA SER A 23 -18.54 -2.30 23.95
C SER A 23 -17.78 -2.78 22.73
N SER A 24 -18.48 -2.81 21.60
CA SER A 24 -17.94 -2.99 20.25
C SER A 24 -16.95 -1.87 19.92
N ASP A 25 -15.72 -2.20 19.51
CA ASP A 25 -14.71 -1.24 19.04
C ASP A 25 -14.94 -0.88 17.54
N ALA A 26 -16.18 -0.49 17.26
CA ALA A 26 -16.57 0.18 16.01
C ALA A 26 -16.42 1.70 16.21
N LEU A 27 -16.21 2.46 15.13
CA LEU A 27 -16.24 3.92 15.25
C LEU A 27 -17.55 4.33 15.93
N SER A 28 -17.43 5.22 16.91
CA SER A 28 -18.54 5.62 17.76
C SER A 28 -18.58 7.13 17.88
N THR A 29 -19.78 7.68 17.87
CA THR A 29 -20.01 9.11 18.12
C THR A 29 -19.66 9.52 19.56
N THR A 30 -19.46 8.53 20.44
CA THR A 30 -19.19 8.72 21.87
C THR A 30 -17.80 8.23 22.29
N PHE A 31 -16.92 7.89 21.34
CA PHE A 31 -15.61 7.27 21.60
C PHE A 31 -14.78 8.00 22.67
N TYR A 32 -14.71 9.34 22.59
CA TYR A 32 -13.95 10.14 23.55
C TYR A 32 -14.71 10.57 24.81
N ASN A 33 -16.01 10.25 24.96
CA ASN A 33 -16.83 10.81 26.04
C ASN A 33 -16.30 10.51 27.45
N ARG A 34 -15.69 9.33 27.64
CA ARG A 34 -15.12 8.93 28.94
C ARG A 34 -13.68 9.38 29.13
N VAL A 35 -12.88 9.37 28.06
CA VAL A 35 -11.43 9.59 28.12
C VAL A 35 -11.02 11.05 27.92
N CYS A 36 -11.82 11.82 27.18
CA CYS A 36 -11.69 13.25 27.01
C CYS A 36 -13.04 13.91 26.63
N PRO A 37 -13.93 14.14 27.61
CA PRO A 37 -15.29 14.66 27.36
C PRO A 37 -15.32 16.04 26.68
N ASN A 38 -14.23 16.82 26.80
CA ASN A 38 -14.13 18.16 26.21
C ASN A 38 -13.55 18.16 24.78
N ALA A 39 -13.11 17.02 24.25
CA ALA A 39 -12.40 16.93 22.96
C ALA A 39 -13.15 17.64 21.82
N LEU A 40 -14.40 17.27 21.55
CA LEU A 40 -15.18 17.83 20.44
C LEU A 40 -15.47 19.33 20.62
N ARG A 41 -15.68 19.77 21.86
CA ARG A 41 -15.88 21.20 22.16
C ARG A 41 -14.63 22.01 21.88
N THR A 42 -13.47 21.50 22.28
CA THR A 42 -12.17 22.14 22.07
C THR A 42 -11.82 22.20 20.58
N ILE A 43 -12.03 21.11 19.83
CA ILE A 43 -11.85 21.10 18.37
C ILE A 43 -12.71 22.19 17.73
N LYS A 44 -14.02 22.22 18.07
CA LYS A 44 -14.95 23.21 17.55
C LYS A 44 -14.51 24.65 17.80
N GLN A 45 -14.03 24.95 19.01
CA GLN A 45 -13.56 26.31 19.36
C GLN A 45 -12.41 26.77 18.47
N VAL A 46 -11.41 25.92 18.25
CA VAL A 46 -10.24 26.24 17.42
C VAL A 46 -10.65 26.38 15.95
N VAL A 47 -11.50 25.48 15.44
CA VAL A 47 -12.05 25.55 14.08
C VAL A 47 -12.85 26.83 13.88
N THR A 48 -13.77 27.16 14.79
CA THR A 48 -14.55 28.41 14.73
C THR A 48 -13.64 29.63 14.70
N ALA A 49 -12.61 29.69 15.55
CA ALA A 49 -11.65 30.79 15.55
C ALA A 49 -10.89 30.89 14.21
N ALA A 50 -10.42 29.76 13.67
CA ALA A 50 -9.71 29.72 12.40
C ALA A 50 -10.59 30.15 11.21
N VAL A 51 -11.85 29.70 11.17
CA VAL A 51 -12.82 30.07 10.11
C VAL A 51 -13.28 31.52 10.23
N ASN A 52 -13.40 32.06 11.45
CA ASN A 52 -13.72 33.47 11.65
C ASN A 52 -12.56 34.38 11.20
N SER A 53 -11.31 33.93 11.39
CA SER A 53 -10.13 34.65 10.93
C SER A 53 -9.95 34.59 9.41
N ASP A 54 -10.21 33.44 8.78
CA ASP A 54 -10.21 33.27 7.34
C ASP A 54 -11.32 32.28 6.95
N ARG A 55 -12.40 32.78 6.34
CA ARG A 55 -13.54 31.94 5.94
C ARG A 55 -13.15 30.79 5.00
N ARG A 56 -12.07 30.94 4.21
CA ARG A 56 -11.57 29.88 3.32
C ARG A 56 -10.93 28.72 4.08
N MET A 57 -10.62 28.90 5.37
CA MET A 57 -10.08 27.83 6.19
C MET A 57 -11.07 26.67 6.33
N GLY A 58 -12.38 26.96 6.34
CA GLY A 58 -13.38 25.90 6.41
C GLY A 58 -13.34 24.97 5.20
N ALA A 59 -13.21 25.53 3.99
CA ALA A 59 -12.99 24.74 2.77
C ALA A 59 -11.65 23.98 2.80
N SER A 60 -10.62 24.58 3.40
CA SER A 60 -9.29 23.99 3.51
C SER A 60 -9.28 22.75 4.41
N LEU A 61 -9.94 22.83 5.57
CA LEU A 61 -10.05 21.71 6.51
C LEU A 61 -10.98 20.61 5.99
N LEU A 62 -12.08 20.96 5.31
CA LEU A 62 -12.91 19.98 4.62
C LEU A 62 -12.11 19.22 3.56
N ARG A 63 -11.35 19.96 2.74
CA ARG A 63 -10.47 19.40 1.72
C ARG A 63 -9.39 18.51 2.32
N LEU A 64 -8.79 18.91 3.44
CA LEU A 64 -7.74 18.14 4.10
C LEU A 64 -8.24 16.75 4.53
N HIS A 65 -9.45 16.66 5.08
CA HIS A 65 -10.06 15.37 5.42
C HIS A 65 -10.40 14.51 4.18
N PHE A 66 -10.90 15.13 3.10
CA PHE A 66 -11.12 14.40 1.84
C PHE A 66 -9.81 13.82 1.30
N HIS A 67 -8.75 14.63 1.29
CA HIS A 67 -7.44 14.25 0.77
C HIS A 67 -6.76 13.17 1.61
N ASP A 68 -7.00 13.14 2.92
CA ASP A 68 -6.58 12.04 3.80
C ASP A 68 -7.28 10.73 3.42
N CYS A 69 -8.61 10.76 3.39
CA CYS A 69 -9.43 9.56 3.19
C CYS A 69 -9.26 8.87 1.84
N PHE A 70 -8.96 9.62 0.77
CA PHE A 70 -8.90 9.08 -0.59
C PHE A 70 -7.60 8.34 -0.92
N VAL A 71 -6.58 8.40 -0.07
CA VAL A 71 -5.26 7.82 -0.35
C VAL A 71 -5.12 6.44 0.30
N ASN A 72 -4.70 6.39 1.56
CA ASN A 72 -4.47 5.15 2.31
C ASN A 72 -5.61 4.81 3.29
N GLY A 73 -6.52 5.76 3.51
CA GLY A 73 -7.63 5.65 4.44
C GLY A 73 -7.72 6.90 5.29
N CYS A 74 -8.82 7.08 6.02
CA CYS A 74 -8.95 8.24 6.92
C CYS A 74 -8.11 8.02 8.18
N ASP A 75 -6.79 8.12 8.08
CA ASP A 75 -5.84 7.78 9.14
C ASP A 75 -4.90 8.95 9.52
N GLY A 76 -5.09 10.15 8.96
CA GLY A 76 -4.23 11.29 9.24
C GLY A 76 -2.85 11.23 8.58
N SER A 77 -2.57 10.25 7.72
CA SER A 77 -1.30 10.13 6.99
C SER A 77 -0.97 11.35 6.13
N VAL A 78 -1.97 12.11 5.68
CA VAL A 78 -1.77 13.38 4.95
C VAL A 78 -1.02 14.44 5.76
N LEU A 79 -1.01 14.31 7.09
CA LEU A 79 -0.37 15.24 8.02
C LEU A 79 1.12 14.95 8.22
N LEU A 80 1.59 13.76 7.85
CA LEU A 80 2.98 13.36 8.03
C LEU A 80 3.90 14.12 7.07
N ASP A 81 5.00 14.65 7.61
CA ASP A 81 6.05 15.28 6.83
C ASP A 81 6.95 14.22 6.18
N SER A 82 7.55 14.58 5.04
CA SER A 82 8.56 13.74 4.42
C SER A 82 9.80 13.65 5.31
N THR A 83 10.35 12.45 5.43
CA THR A 83 11.62 12.16 6.12
C THR A 83 12.53 11.39 5.17
N SER A 84 13.72 10.97 5.63
CA SER A 84 14.59 10.09 4.85
C SER A 84 13.95 8.72 4.54
N THR A 85 12.91 8.32 5.28
CA THR A 85 12.24 7.03 5.16
C THR A 85 10.77 7.13 4.76
N ILE A 86 10.16 8.32 4.83
CA ILE A 86 8.76 8.58 4.48
C ILE A 86 8.70 9.59 3.34
N SER A 87 8.06 9.21 2.23
CA SER A 87 7.67 10.15 1.18
C SER A 87 6.26 10.67 1.44
N GLY A 88 6.17 11.83 2.12
CA GLY A 88 4.92 12.40 2.61
C GLY A 88 3.95 12.83 1.50
N GLU A 89 2.65 12.71 1.78
CA GLU A 89 1.59 13.03 0.81
C GLU A 89 1.51 14.52 0.48
N LYS A 90 2.05 15.39 1.34
CA LYS A 90 2.11 16.85 1.12
C LYS A 90 2.84 17.22 -0.18
N GLY A 91 3.77 16.37 -0.64
CA GLY A 91 4.52 16.55 -1.88
C GLY A 91 3.81 16.09 -3.16
N ALA A 92 2.66 15.41 -3.06
CA ALA A 92 1.92 14.94 -4.23
C ALA A 92 1.37 16.11 -5.06
N GLY A 93 1.23 15.96 -6.38
CA GLY A 93 0.82 17.03 -7.29
C GLY A 93 -0.52 17.69 -6.91
N GLY A 94 -1.49 16.90 -6.44
CA GLY A 94 -2.76 17.42 -5.92
C GLY A 94 -2.62 18.22 -4.61
N ASN A 95 -1.55 18.00 -3.85
CA ASN A 95 -1.33 18.55 -2.51
C ASN A 95 -0.30 19.68 -2.47
N PHE A 96 0.72 19.59 -3.32
CA PHE A 96 1.91 20.42 -3.32
C PHE A 96 1.57 21.89 -3.48
N ASN A 97 1.97 22.71 -2.50
CA ASN A 97 1.66 24.14 -2.43
C ASN A 97 0.17 24.48 -2.60
N SER A 98 -0.71 23.56 -2.18
CA SER A 98 -2.17 23.63 -2.38
C SER A 98 -2.95 23.29 -1.11
N LEU A 99 -2.63 22.17 -0.44
CA LEU A 99 -3.22 21.88 0.87
C LEU A 99 -2.75 22.90 1.91
N ARG A 100 -3.67 23.28 2.81
CA ARG A 100 -3.42 24.23 3.90
C ARG A 100 -4.30 23.88 5.11
N GLY A 101 -4.00 24.48 6.25
CA GLY A 101 -4.69 24.21 7.51
C GLY A 101 -3.94 23.22 8.42
N PHE A 102 -2.73 22.78 8.04
CA PHE A 102 -1.85 21.98 8.89
C PHE A 102 -1.59 22.68 10.24
N ASP A 103 -1.33 23.98 10.22
CA ASP A 103 -1.14 24.80 11.42
C ASP A 103 -2.39 24.88 12.32
N VAL A 104 -3.58 24.77 11.73
CA VAL A 104 -4.84 24.73 12.48
C VAL A 104 -4.99 23.36 13.13
N VAL A 105 -4.65 22.28 12.43
CA VAL A 105 -4.66 20.91 12.99
C VAL A 105 -3.67 20.80 14.15
N ASP A 106 -2.46 21.36 14.04
CA ASP A 106 -1.47 21.38 15.11
C ASP A 106 -2.00 22.15 16.34
N ARG A 107 -2.64 23.31 16.12
CA ARG A 107 -3.28 24.07 17.20
C ARG A 107 -4.45 23.33 17.83
N ILE A 108 -5.26 22.62 17.04
CA ILE A 108 -6.33 21.75 17.56
C ILE A 108 -5.71 20.67 18.43
N LYS A 109 -4.69 19.96 17.93
CA LYS A 109 -4.04 18.87 18.64
C LYS A 109 -3.45 19.32 19.97
N ALA A 110 -2.71 20.42 19.97
CA ALA A 110 -2.15 21.01 21.20
C ALA A 110 -3.24 21.46 22.19
N ALA A 111 -4.34 22.05 21.71
CA ALA A 111 -5.44 22.48 22.57
C ALA A 111 -6.20 21.30 23.18
N VAL A 112 -6.44 20.25 22.39
CA VAL A 112 -7.11 19.03 22.83
C VAL A 112 -6.24 18.27 23.83
N ASP A 113 -4.96 18.06 23.55
CA ASP A 113 -4.06 17.35 24.46
C ASP A 113 -3.95 18.06 25.81
N ARG A 114 -3.91 19.39 25.81
CA ARG A 114 -3.97 20.21 27.03
C ARG A 114 -5.29 20.04 27.77
N ALA A 115 -6.41 20.07 27.06
CA ALA A 115 -7.74 19.90 27.64
C ALA A 115 -7.99 18.48 28.20
N CYS A 116 -7.34 17.47 27.61
CA CYS A 116 -7.43 16.07 28.03
C CYS A 116 -6.36 15.67 29.07
N GLY A 117 -5.34 16.52 29.29
CA GLY A 117 -4.19 16.25 30.15
C GLY A 117 -3.20 15.21 29.61
N ARG A 118 -3.40 14.71 28.38
CA ARG A 118 -2.59 13.68 27.71
C ARG A 118 -3.00 13.54 26.23
N PRO A 119 -2.13 13.00 25.35
CA PRO A 119 -2.45 12.76 23.95
C PRO A 119 -3.35 11.54 23.78
N VAL A 120 -4.67 11.76 23.71
CA VAL A 120 -5.66 10.67 23.56
C VAL A 120 -6.52 10.77 22.31
N VAL A 121 -6.64 11.95 21.71
CA VAL A 121 -7.41 12.16 20.47
C VAL A 121 -6.46 12.06 19.28
N SER A 122 -6.77 11.19 18.32
CA SER A 122 -5.99 11.01 17.10
C SER A 122 -6.10 12.22 16.17
N CYS A 123 -5.05 12.48 15.41
CA CYS A 123 -5.04 13.46 14.34
C CYS A 123 -6.07 13.10 13.23
N ALA A 124 -6.26 11.81 12.96
CA ALA A 124 -7.30 11.29 12.06
C ALA A 124 -8.71 11.73 12.47
N ASP A 125 -9.06 11.60 13.75
CA ASP A 125 -10.36 12.07 14.26
C ASP A 125 -10.45 13.60 14.32
N ILE A 126 -9.34 14.29 14.57
CA ILE A 126 -9.28 15.76 14.46
C ILE A 126 -9.66 16.20 13.06
N LEU A 127 -9.14 15.58 12.00
CA LEU A 127 -9.50 15.90 10.61
C LEU A 127 -11.00 15.72 10.35
N ALA A 128 -11.57 14.59 10.77
CA ALA A 128 -12.98 14.28 10.56
C ALA A 128 -13.90 15.28 11.28
N VAL A 129 -13.59 15.63 12.53
CA VAL A 129 -14.38 16.61 13.31
C VAL A 129 -14.19 18.03 12.76
N ALA A 130 -12.96 18.40 12.38
CA ALA A 130 -12.66 19.71 11.83
C ALA A 130 -13.37 19.96 10.50
N ALA A 131 -13.47 18.94 9.64
CA ALA A 131 -14.26 19.01 8.41
C ALA A 131 -15.75 19.27 8.70
N ARG A 132 -16.33 18.55 9.67
CA ARG A 132 -17.73 18.76 10.11
C ARG A 132 -17.94 20.17 10.65
N ASP A 133 -17.12 20.58 11.60
CA ASP A 133 -17.26 21.89 12.24
C ASP A 133 -17.06 23.04 11.25
N SER A 134 -16.20 22.85 10.25
CA SER A 134 -16.00 23.80 9.15
C SER A 134 -17.26 23.98 8.30
N VAL A 135 -17.90 22.88 7.90
CA VAL A 135 -19.15 22.93 7.12
C VAL A 135 -20.26 23.61 7.93
N VAL A 136 -20.39 23.27 9.22
CA VAL A 136 -21.40 23.87 10.11
C VAL A 136 -21.16 25.37 10.28
N GLN A 137 -19.90 25.78 10.52
CA GLN A 137 -19.55 27.20 10.68
C GLN A 137 -19.83 28.03 9.41
N LEU A 138 -19.82 27.39 8.23
CA LEU A 138 -20.12 28.02 6.95
C LEU A 138 -21.61 27.92 6.57
N GLY A 139 -22.48 27.43 7.45
CA GLY A 139 -23.94 27.41 7.28
C GLY A 139 -24.52 26.05 6.87
N GLY A 140 -23.69 25.01 6.78
CA GLY A 140 -24.14 23.66 6.47
C GLY A 140 -24.75 22.91 7.66
N ARG A 141 -25.39 21.79 7.38
CA ARG A 141 -25.98 20.91 8.40
C ARG A 141 -24.90 20.05 9.07
N SER A 142 -24.96 19.93 10.40
CA SER A 142 -24.11 18.99 11.15
C SER A 142 -24.48 17.53 10.86
N TRP A 143 -23.49 16.65 10.97
CA TRP A 143 -23.69 15.20 11.04
C TRP A 143 -22.97 14.61 12.25
N ASN A 144 -23.31 13.36 12.56
CA ASN A 144 -22.69 12.60 13.64
C ASN A 144 -21.37 12.01 13.14
N VAL A 145 -20.25 12.63 13.52
CA VAL A 145 -18.91 12.09 13.21
C VAL A 145 -18.70 10.85 14.07
N GLU A 146 -18.46 9.71 13.43
CA GLU A 146 -18.04 8.50 14.13
C GLU A 146 -16.53 8.56 14.36
N LEU A 147 -16.08 8.29 15.59
CA LEU A 147 -14.73 8.55 16.10
C LEU A 147 -14.08 7.25 16.58
N GLY A 148 -12.77 7.24 16.78
CA GLY A 148 -11.97 6.08 17.14
C GLY A 148 -10.93 5.70 16.08
N ARG A 149 -10.71 6.56 15.08
CA ARG A 149 -9.66 6.35 14.07
C ARG A 149 -8.30 6.39 14.74
N ARG A 150 -7.39 5.54 14.28
CA ARG A 150 -5.98 5.56 14.70
C ARG A 150 -5.15 6.34 13.69
N ASP A 151 -4.11 7.00 14.18
CA ASP A 151 -3.17 7.72 13.32
C ASP A 151 -2.31 6.73 12.54
N GLY A 152 -2.21 6.95 11.23
CA GLY A 152 -1.31 6.25 10.34
C GLY A 152 0.14 6.58 10.68
N THR A 153 1.03 5.60 10.53
CA THR A 153 2.47 5.74 10.81
C THR A 153 3.30 5.87 9.54
N THR A 154 2.66 5.90 8.37
CA THR A 154 3.28 5.97 7.05
C THR A 154 2.46 6.87 6.14
N ALA A 155 3.10 7.44 5.12
CA ALA A 155 2.46 8.26 4.10
C ALA A 155 3.04 7.90 2.72
N SER A 156 2.28 8.13 1.64
CA SER A 156 2.73 7.78 0.29
C SER A 156 2.39 8.86 -0.74
N LEU A 157 3.42 9.61 -1.15
CA LEU A 157 3.35 10.58 -2.26
C LEU A 157 2.79 9.97 -3.55
N SER A 158 3.20 8.74 -3.88
CA SER A 158 2.74 8.05 -5.09
C SER A 158 1.26 7.66 -4.99
N ALA A 159 0.85 7.10 -3.84
CA ALA A 159 -0.56 6.78 -3.61
C ALA A 159 -1.43 8.04 -3.73
N ALA A 160 -0.98 9.17 -3.17
CA ALA A 160 -1.69 10.43 -3.27
C ALA A 160 -1.80 10.94 -4.72
N ASN A 161 -0.74 10.81 -5.54
CA ASN A 161 -0.79 11.15 -6.96
C ASN A 161 -1.78 10.27 -7.75
N ASN A 162 -1.91 9.01 -7.38
CA ASN A 162 -2.75 8.04 -8.11
C ASN A 162 -4.22 8.09 -7.67
N ALA A 163 -4.48 8.37 -6.40
CA ALA A 163 -5.80 8.20 -5.81
C ALA A 163 -6.62 9.51 -5.78
N LEU A 164 -5.98 10.67 -5.73
CA LEU A 164 -6.69 11.95 -5.66
C LEU A 164 -7.30 12.33 -7.03
N PRO A 165 -8.62 12.64 -7.10
CA PRO A 165 -9.24 13.04 -8.34
C PRO A 165 -8.75 14.41 -8.81
N GLY A 166 -8.26 14.48 -10.06
CA GLY A 166 -7.80 15.72 -10.68
C GLY A 166 -8.94 16.57 -11.27
N PRO A 167 -8.72 17.88 -11.48
CA PRO A 167 -9.75 18.82 -11.95
C PRO A 167 -10.17 18.61 -13.42
N GLY A 168 -9.41 17.80 -14.18
CA GLY A 168 -9.63 17.49 -15.58
C GLY A 168 -10.24 16.10 -15.85
N LEU A 169 -10.67 15.38 -14.80
CA LEU A 169 -11.21 14.03 -14.97
C LEU A 169 -12.59 14.02 -15.63
N SER A 170 -12.82 13.03 -16.50
CA SER A 170 -14.14 12.76 -17.10
C SER A 170 -15.11 12.16 -16.07
N LEU A 171 -16.42 12.21 -16.36
CA LEU A 171 -17.44 11.59 -15.50
C LEU A 171 -17.16 10.10 -15.25
N GLN A 172 -16.74 9.37 -16.27
CA GLN A 172 -16.40 7.95 -16.14
C GLN A 172 -15.20 7.74 -15.22
N ALA A 173 -14.16 8.58 -15.34
CA ALA A 173 -12.99 8.52 -14.49
C ALA A 173 -13.31 8.88 -13.03
N LEU A 174 -14.16 9.90 -12.80
CA LEU A 174 -14.64 10.26 -11.46
C LEU A 174 -15.45 9.12 -10.81
N LYS A 175 -16.37 8.51 -11.56
CA LYS A 175 -17.14 7.33 -11.10
C LYS A 175 -16.22 6.17 -10.74
N ALA A 176 -15.18 5.92 -11.54
CA ALA A 176 -14.19 4.90 -11.24
C ALA A 176 -13.39 5.25 -9.98
N ASN A 177 -12.93 6.49 -9.86
CA ASN A 177 -12.16 6.99 -8.72
C ASN A 177 -12.93 6.82 -7.39
N PHE A 178 -14.19 7.26 -7.32
CA PHE A 178 -15.01 7.11 -6.11
C PHE A 178 -15.34 5.65 -5.79
N ARG A 179 -15.60 4.83 -6.83
CA ARG A 179 -15.83 3.39 -6.64
C ARG A 179 -14.60 2.68 -6.06
N ASN A 180 -13.39 3.12 -6.38
CA ASN A 180 -12.15 2.53 -5.86
C ASN A 180 -12.00 2.69 -4.34
N VAL A 181 -12.73 3.63 -3.74
CA VAL A 181 -12.79 3.84 -2.29
C VAL A 181 -14.15 3.44 -1.70
N GLY A 182 -14.96 2.67 -2.44
CA GLY A 182 -16.24 2.14 -1.95
C GLY A 182 -17.39 3.15 -1.94
N LEU A 183 -17.23 4.30 -2.60
CA LEU A 183 -18.26 5.33 -2.73
C LEU A 183 -19.00 5.19 -4.08
N ASN A 184 -20.32 5.39 -4.06
CA ASN A 184 -21.14 5.23 -5.26
C ASN A 184 -21.33 6.55 -6.04
N GLU A 185 -22.12 6.50 -7.12
CA GLU A 185 -22.38 7.68 -7.96
C GLU A 185 -23.09 8.82 -7.20
N GLN A 186 -23.97 8.50 -6.26
CA GLN A 186 -24.59 9.52 -5.42
C GLN A 186 -23.57 10.17 -4.48
N ASP A 187 -22.68 9.37 -3.89
CA ASP A 187 -21.59 9.86 -3.05
C ASP A 187 -20.64 10.77 -3.85
N LEU A 188 -20.33 10.42 -5.11
CA LEU A 188 -19.61 11.31 -6.03
C LEU A 188 -20.29 12.66 -6.17
N VAL A 189 -21.54 12.69 -6.63
CA VAL A 189 -22.23 13.97 -6.93
C VAL A 189 -22.37 14.82 -5.67
N VAL A 190 -22.75 14.21 -4.55
CA VAL A 190 -23.02 14.96 -3.32
C VAL A 190 -21.72 15.46 -2.66
N LEU A 191 -20.64 14.67 -2.63
CA LEU A 191 -19.36 15.09 -2.07
C LEU A 191 -18.66 16.13 -2.94
N SER A 192 -18.83 16.08 -4.27
CA SER A 192 -18.43 17.18 -5.16
C SER A 192 -19.12 18.50 -4.81
N GLY A 193 -20.32 18.44 -4.20
CA GLY A 193 -20.98 19.60 -3.61
C GLY A 193 -20.17 20.32 -2.52
N GLY A 194 -19.13 19.71 -1.96
CA GLY A 194 -18.16 20.37 -1.09
C GLY A 194 -17.47 21.57 -1.75
N HIS A 195 -17.41 21.60 -3.09
CA HIS A 195 -16.94 22.74 -3.87
C HIS A 195 -17.86 23.97 -3.80
N THR A 196 -18.99 23.92 -3.08
CA THR A 196 -19.76 25.15 -2.76
C THR A 196 -19.00 26.12 -1.85
N ILE A 197 -17.89 25.67 -1.24
CA ILE A 197 -16.99 26.52 -0.48
C ILE A 197 -15.56 26.43 -1.03
N GLY A 198 -14.84 27.54 -0.99
CA GLY A 198 -13.43 27.62 -1.35
C GLY A 198 -13.16 28.17 -2.75
N VAL A 199 -11.90 28.09 -3.13
CA VAL A 199 -11.35 28.70 -4.34
C VAL A 199 -10.35 27.74 -4.98
N SER A 200 -10.15 27.85 -6.28
CA SER A 200 -9.13 27.11 -7.02
C SER A 200 -8.16 28.05 -7.73
N LYS A 201 -6.94 27.57 -7.96
CA LYS A 201 -5.94 28.27 -8.79
C LYS A 201 -6.33 28.19 -10.27
N CYS A 202 -5.99 29.22 -11.04
CA CYS A 202 -6.22 29.28 -12.50
C CYS A 202 -5.63 28.05 -13.21
N SER A 203 -4.49 27.52 -12.78
CA SER A 203 -3.87 26.31 -13.34
C SER A 203 -4.84 25.13 -13.49
N ASN A 204 -5.84 25.03 -12.61
CA ASN A 204 -6.77 23.90 -12.57
C ASN A 204 -7.97 24.04 -13.53
N PHE A 205 -8.30 25.24 -13.99
CA PHE A 205 -9.48 25.49 -14.83
C PHE A 205 -9.21 26.36 -16.06
N LYS A 206 -7.98 26.84 -16.24
CA LYS A 206 -7.59 27.67 -17.38
C LYS A 206 -7.89 26.97 -18.71
N SER A 207 -7.58 25.66 -18.82
CA SER A 207 -7.91 24.90 -20.04
C SER A 207 -9.41 25.01 -20.34
N ARG A 208 -10.25 24.66 -19.36
CA ARG A 208 -11.71 24.69 -19.49
C ARG A 208 -12.24 26.02 -20.01
N ILE A 209 -11.85 27.14 -19.39
CA ILE A 209 -12.39 28.46 -19.79
C ILE A 209 -11.95 28.90 -21.18
N TYR A 210 -10.94 28.27 -21.79
CA TYR A 210 -10.43 28.62 -23.13
C TYR A 210 -10.75 27.59 -24.23
N THR A 211 -11.02 26.33 -23.87
CA THR A 211 -11.11 25.23 -24.85
C THR A 211 -12.47 24.53 -24.86
N GLU A 212 -13.24 24.59 -23.77
CA GLU A 212 -14.49 23.84 -23.65
C GLU A 212 -15.70 24.63 -24.13
N THR A 213 -16.68 23.93 -24.72
CA THR A 213 -17.91 24.51 -25.29
C THR A 213 -19.11 24.36 -24.37
N ASN A 214 -19.03 23.51 -23.34
CA ASN A 214 -20.07 23.33 -22.32
C ASN A 214 -19.88 24.28 -21.12
N ILE A 215 -19.59 25.56 -21.40
CA ILE A 215 -19.44 26.62 -20.41
C ILE A 215 -20.25 27.84 -20.84
N ASP A 216 -20.92 28.50 -19.90
CA ASP A 216 -21.62 29.77 -20.16
C ASP A 216 -20.62 30.81 -20.70
N PRO A 217 -20.83 31.37 -21.92
CA PRO A 217 -19.85 32.27 -22.54
C PRO A 217 -19.55 33.52 -21.72
N ASN A 218 -20.54 34.04 -20.98
CA ASN A 218 -20.35 35.21 -20.12
C ASN A 218 -19.54 34.86 -18.87
N PHE A 219 -19.84 33.73 -18.23
CA PHE A 219 -19.02 33.21 -17.13
C PHE A 219 -17.56 32.97 -17.54
N ALA A 220 -17.33 32.32 -18.70
CA ALA A 220 -16.00 32.11 -19.23
C ALA A 220 -15.28 33.44 -19.50
N ARG A 221 -15.96 34.43 -20.11
CA ARG A 221 -15.41 35.76 -20.35
C ARG A 221 -14.98 36.45 -19.05
N ASN A 222 -15.81 36.38 -18.01
CA ASN A 222 -15.50 36.97 -16.70
C ASN A 222 -14.28 36.29 -16.05
N LEU A 223 -14.19 34.96 -16.11
CA LEU A 223 -13.04 34.23 -15.56
C LEU A 223 -11.74 34.53 -16.31
N ARG A 224 -11.78 34.77 -17.63
CA ARG A 224 -10.60 35.14 -18.43
C ARG A 224 -10.00 36.49 -18.05
N ALA A 225 -10.78 37.41 -17.45
CA ALA A 225 -10.24 38.66 -16.92
C ALA A 225 -9.28 38.41 -15.74
N THR A 226 -9.58 37.39 -14.92
CA THR A 226 -8.74 36.98 -13.80
C THR A 226 -7.64 36.01 -14.23
N CYS A 227 -7.94 35.06 -15.14
CA CYS A 227 -7.05 33.99 -15.57
C CYS A 227 -6.66 34.15 -17.05
N PRO A 228 -5.59 34.91 -17.37
CA PRO A 228 -5.16 35.11 -18.75
C PRO A 228 -4.66 33.80 -19.38
N ARG A 229 -4.65 33.77 -20.72
CA ARG A 229 -4.25 32.58 -21.51
C ARG A 229 -2.81 32.17 -21.23
N THR A 230 -1.94 33.14 -20.96
CA THR A 230 -0.54 32.95 -20.57
C THR A 230 -0.28 33.60 -19.21
N GLY A 231 0.48 32.94 -18.35
CA GLY A 231 0.79 33.42 -16.99
C GLY A 231 -0.41 33.42 -16.03
N GLY A 232 -0.21 33.95 -14.82
CA GLY A 232 -1.28 34.11 -13.82
C GLY A 232 -1.81 32.80 -13.20
N ASP A 233 -1.08 31.68 -13.33
CA ASP A 233 -1.55 30.35 -12.90
C ASP A 233 -1.92 30.25 -11.42
N ASN A 234 -1.28 31.05 -10.57
CA ASN A 234 -1.52 31.09 -9.12
C ASN A 234 -2.68 32.02 -8.71
N ARG A 235 -3.29 32.77 -9.64
CA ARG A 235 -4.48 33.59 -9.31
C ARG A 235 -5.65 32.67 -8.95
N LEU A 236 -6.54 33.16 -8.10
CA LEU A 236 -7.63 32.37 -7.51
C LEU A 236 -8.97 32.72 -8.16
N GLY A 237 -9.79 31.71 -8.41
CA GLY A 237 -11.20 31.83 -8.79
C GLY A 237 -12.08 31.10 -7.77
N PRO A 238 -13.25 31.66 -7.41
CA PRO A 238 -14.17 31.00 -6.49
C PRO A 238 -14.83 29.79 -7.16
N LEU A 239 -14.97 28.68 -6.42
CA LEU A 239 -15.52 27.43 -6.95
C LEU A 239 -17.00 27.55 -7.32
N ASP A 240 -17.75 28.40 -6.63
CA ASP A 240 -19.07 28.88 -7.00
C ASP A 240 -19.26 30.36 -6.62
N THR A 241 -20.42 30.94 -6.91
CA THR A 241 -20.68 32.37 -6.61
C THR A 241 -20.89 32.69 -5.12
N SER A 242 -21.02 31.69 -4.24
CA SER A 242 -21.20 31.83 -2.79
C SER A 242 -20.07 31.19 -1.97
N ALA A 243 -18.86 31.08 -2.54
CA ALA A 243 -17.68 30.35 -2.08
C ALA A 243 -17.21 30.44 -0.59
N THR A 244 -17.89 31.22 0.26
CA THR A 244 -17.70 31.25 1.71
C THR A 244 -18.96 30.85 2.49
N ARG A 245 -19.96 30.24 1.85
CA ARG A 245 -21.18 29.72 2.46
C ARG A 245 -21.45 28.32 1.93
N PHE A 246 -21.82 27.39 2.80
CA PHE A 246 -22.16 26.04 2.39
C PHE A 246 -23.63 25.97 2.00
N ASP A 247 -23.93 26.03 0.70
CA ASP A 247 -25.30 26.08 0.17
C ASP A 247 -25.45 25.29 -1.13
N THR A 248 -26.51 25.54 -1.92
CA THR A 248 -26.79 24.80 -3.17
C THR A 248 -26.29 25.51 -4.43
N GLN A 249 -25.55 26.61 -4.30
CA GLN A 249 -25.14 27.45 -5.42
C GLN A 249 -24.24 26.70 -6.39
N TYR A 250 -23.32 25.86 -5.90
CA TYR A 250 -22.53 24.94 -6.73
C TYR A 250 -23.39 24.19 -7.76
N PHE A 251 -24.46 23.50 -7.32
CA PHE A 251 -25.31 22.74 -8.23
C PHE A 251 -26.14 23.63 -9.16
N LYS A 252 -26.57 24.82 -8.69
CA LYS A 252 -27.22 25.81 -9.57
C LYS A 252 -26.27 26.30 -10.66
N ASP A 253 -25.01 26.49 -10.33
CA ASP A 253 -23.97 26.89 -11.28
C ASP A 253 -23.73 25.77 -12.29
N LEU A 254 -23.67 24.49 -11.89
CA LEU A 254 -23.58 23.37 -12.83
C LEU A 254 -24.74 23.34 -13.84
N VAL A 255 -25.99 23.53 -13.37
CA VAL A 255 -27.18 23.58 -14.22
C VAL A 255 -27.09 24.70 -15.25
N ASN A 256 -26.47 25.82 -14.88
CA ASN A 256 -26.28 26.99 -15.74
C ASN A 256 -24.97 26.95 -16.56
N ARG A 257 -24.27 25.81 -16.62
CA ARG A 257 -22.95 25.65 -17.28
C ARG A 257 -21.86 26.55 -16.71
N ARG A 258 -21.92 26.82 -15.40
CA ARG A 258 -20.99 27.66 -14.63
C ARG A 258 -20.13 26.87 -13.65
N GLY A 259 -19.98 25.55 -13.84
CA GLY A 259 -18.99 24.77 -13.10
C GLY A 259 -17.57 25.26 -13.41
N LEU A 260 -16.81 25.60 -12.36
CA LEU A 260 -15.45 26.14 -12.50
C LEU A 260 -14.49 25.11 -13.09
N LEU A 261 -14.44 23.90 -12.52
CA LEU A 261 -13.55 22.82 -12.98
C LEU A 261 -14.23 21.99 -14.07
N HIS A 262 -13.43 21.35 -14.92
CA HIS A 262 -13.95 20.36 -15.88
C HIS A 262 -14.64 19.21 -15.15
N SER A 263 -13.98 18.67 -14.12
CA SER A 263 -14.51 17.60 -13.27
C SER A 263 -15.83 17.94 -12.59
N ASP A 264 -16.12 19.23 -12.37
CA ASP A 264 -17.40 19.68 -11.83
C ASP A 264 -18.47 19.68 -12.92
N GLN A 265 -18.20 20.31 -14.08
CA GLN A 265 -19.21 20.45 -15.11
C GLN A 265 -19.62 19.11 -15.72
N VAL A 266 -18.73 18.12 -15.78
CA VAL A 266 -19.08 16.78 -16.31
C VAL A 266 -20.13 16.05 -15.47
N LEU A 267 -20.41 16.49 -14.23
CA LEU A 267 -21.53 15.98 -13.42
C LEU A 267 -22.90 16.40 -13.97
N PHE A 268 -22.96 17.45 -14.80
CA PHE A 268 -24.17 17.94 -15.44
C PHE A 268 -23.90 18.27 -16.91
N ASN A 269 -23.97 17.24 -17.75
CA ASN A 269 -23.61 17.32 -19.17
C ASN A 269 -24.41 16.31 -20.02
N GLY A 270 -25.65 16.00 -19.63
CA GLY A 270 -26.50 15.00 -20.31
C GLY A 270 -26.20 13.55 -19.92
N GLY A 271 -25.66 13.34 -18.71
CA GLY A 271 -25.21 12.03 -18.22
C GLY A 271 -26.08 11.44 -17.12
N SER A 272 -25.64 10.31 -16.54
CA SER A 272 -26.38 9.60 -15.48
C SER A 272 -26.52 10.39 -14.18
N THR A 273 -25.67 11.39 -13.95
CA THR A 273 -25.65 12.21 -12.73
C THR A 273 -26.57 13.43 -12.79
N ASP A 274 -27.15 13.76 -13.95
CA ASP A 274 -27.93 14.98 -14.15
C ASP A 274 -29.14 15.09 -13.19
N ALA A 275 -29.81 13.97 -12.91
CA ALA A 275 -30.96 13.93 -12.01
C ALA A 275 -30.58 14.29 -10.57
N LEU A 276 -29.40 13.85 -10.11
CA LEU A 276 -28.89 14.18 -8.77
C LEU A 276 -28.52 15.66 -8.67
N VAL A 277 -27.86 16.21 -9.69
CA VAL A 277 -27.52 17.63 -9.74
C VAL A 277 -28.78 18.51 -9.72
N ARG A 278 -29.83 18.18 -10.49
CA ARG A 278 -31.12 18.91 -10.46
C ARG A 278 -31.81 18.83 -9.11
N ARG A 279 -31.74 17.67 -8.45
CA ARG A 279 -32.29 17.49 -7.11
C ARG A 279 -31.57 18.40 -6.12
N TYR A 280 -30.24 18.40 -6.11
CA TYR A 280 -29.47 19.18 -5.14
C TYR A 280 -29.48 20.69 -5.42
N SER A 281 -29.66 21.12 -6.68
CA SER A 281 -29.78 22.55 -7.01
C SER A 281 -31.05 23.21 -6.46
N THR A 282 -32.12 22.44 -6.28
CA THR A 282 -33.44 22.92 -5.83
C THR A 282 -33.82 22.49 -4.42
N ASN A 283 -33.16 21.48 -3.86
CA ASN A 283 -33.49 20.92 -2.55
C ASN A 283 -32.27 20.94 -1.60
N SER A 284 -32.12 22.06 -0.89
CA SER A 284 -31.04 22.26 0.10
C SER A 284 -31.09 21.26 1.25
N ALA A 285 -32.29 20.85 1.68
CA ALA A 285 -32.45 19.85 2.73
C ALA A 285 -31.93 18.47 2.30
N ALA A 286 -32.21 18.07 1.05
CA ALA A 286 -31.70 16.82 0.49
C ALA A 286 -30.17 16.86 0.34
N PHE A 287 -29.63 17.96 -0.21
CA PHE A 287 -28.18 18.13 -0.32
C PHE A 287 -27.49 18.01 1.04
N ALA A 288 -27.94 18.79 2.02
CA ALA A 288 -27.32 18.82 3.34
C ALA A 288 -27.43 17.47 4.08
N ALA A 289 -28.55 16.76 3.93
CA ALA A 289 -28.75 15.45 4.55
C ALA A 289 -27.86 14.37 3.90
N ASP A 290 -27.82 14.31 2.57
CA ASP A 290 -27.03 13.31 1.85
C ASP A 290 -25.54 13.59 1.94
N PHE A 291 -25.12 14.87 1.96
CA PHE A 291 -23.73 15.26 2.18
C PHE A 291 -23.22 14.72 3.52
N GLY A 292 -23.97 14.89 4.61
CA GLY A 292 -23.61 14.35 5.92
C GLY A 292 -23.50 12.81 5.91
N LYS A 293 -24.40 12.10 5.21
CA LYS A 293 -24.33 10.64 5.06
C LYS A 293 -23.08 10.20 4.29
N SER A 294 -22.76 10.88 3.19
CA SER A 294 -21.58 10.55 2.38
C SER A 294 -20.28 10.94 3.08
N MET A 295 -20.26 11.99 3.91
CA MET A 295 -19.12 12.30 4.79
C MET A 295 -18.92 11.21 5.85
N ILE A 296 -19.98 10.64 6.41
CA ILE A 296 -19.88 9.50 7.34
C ILE A 296 -19.32 8.27 6.61
N LYS A 297 -19.81 7.96 5.40
CA LYS A 297 -19.27 6.85 4.58
C LYS A 297 -17.79 7.07 4.24
N MET A 298 -17.45 8.27 3.77
CA MET A 298 -16.08 8.64 3.44
C MET A 298 -15.18 8.48 4.66
N GLY A 299 -15.63 8.96 5.83
CA GLY A 299 -14.93 8.81 7.10
C GLY A 299 -14.70 7.36 7.56
N LYS A 300 -15.27 6.35 6.90
CA LYS A 300 -15.07 4.92 7.17
C LYS A 300 -14.09 4.24 6.21
N ILE A 301 -13.66 4.93 5.15
CA ILE A 301 -12.76 4.37 4.14
C ILE A 301 -11.50 3.84 4.81
N ARG A 302 -11.32 2.52 4.70
CA ARG A 302 -10.12 1.77 5.18
C ARG A 302 -9.75 2.11 6.63
N THR A 303 -10.75 2.40 7.47
CA THR A 303 -10.51 2.69 8.88
C THR A 303 -10.06 1.42 9.61
N ILE A 304 -8.93 1.52 10.32
CA ILE A 304 -8.37 0.45 11.13
C ILE A 304 -9.27 0.23 12.37
N ASN A 305 -10.37 -0.50 12.23
CA ASN A 305 -11.24 -0.89 13.35
C ASN A 305 -11.10 -2.39 13.66
N MET A 306 -11.08 -2.74 14.94
CA MET A 306 -11.01 -4.12 15.46
C MET A 306 -12.29 -4.96 15.23
N ALA A 307 -13.25 -4.47 14.43
CA ALA A 307 -14.55 -5.11 14.26
C ALA A 307 -14.56 -6.32 13.30
N ASP A 308 -13.53 -6.54 12.48
CA ASP A 308 -13.43 -7.72 11.61
C ASP A 308 -12.87 -8.97 12.31
N ARG A 309 -12.93 -9.05 13.65
CA ARG A 309 -12.49 -10.24 14.42
C ARG A 309 -13.58 -11.01 15.17
N ASN A 310 -14.81 -10.52 15.34
CA ASN A 310 -15.73 -11.08 16.35
C ASN A 310 -17.12 -11.53 15.83
N GLY A 311 -17.18 -12.17 14.66
CA GLY A 311 -18.41 -12.81 14.15
C GLY A 311 -18.59 -14.30 14.48
N PHE A 312 -17.60 -14.96 15.08
CA PHE A 312 -17.58 -16.44 15.20
C PHE A 312 -17.51 -16.97 16.65
N PHE A 313 -17.71 -16.10 17.66
CA PHE A 313 -17.33 -16.40 19.05
C PHE A 313 -18.49 -16.60 20.05
N TYR A 314 -19.68 -17.00 19.59
CA TYR A 314 -20.83 -17.27 20.48
C TYR A 314 -21.44 -18.67 20.33
N PHE A 315 -20.63 -19.69 19.99
CA PHE A 315 -21.05 -21.10 20.12
C PHE A 315 -20.16 -21.94 21.06
N LEU A 316 -19.07 -21.41 21.62
CA LEU A 316 -18.10 -22.22 22.38
C LEU A 316 -17.60 -21.53 23.65
N VAL A 317 -18.50 -21.17 24.56
CA VAL A 317 -18.14 -20.79 25.96
C VAL A 317 -18.48 -21.92 26.95
N GLY A 318 -18.87 -23.10 26.45
CA GLY A 318 -19.18 -24.26 27.30
C GLY A 318 -17.98 -25.09 27.75
N ILE A 319 -16.79 -24.92 27.14
CA ILE A 319 -15.65 -25.78 27.46
C ILE A 319 -14.38 -24.92 27.50
N VAL A 320 -13.57 -25.15 28.53
CA VAL A 320 -12.23 -24.63 28.77
C VAL A 320 -12.14 -23.38 29.65
N LEU A 321 -12.63 -23.53 30.89
CA LEU A 321 -11.75 -23.29 32.04
C LEU A 321 -10.51 -24.20 31.86
N VAL A 322 -9.31 -23.66 32.07
CA VAL A 322 -7.99 -24.29 31.94
C VAL A 322 -7.39 -24.25 30.53
N SER A 323 -6.67 -23.16 30.20
CA SER A 323 -5.25 -23.22 29.81
C SER A 323 -4.71 -21.83 29.42
N VAL A 324 -3.84 -21.30 30.28
CA VAL A 324 -2.60 -20.60 29.95
C VAL A 324 -2.68 -19.35 29.06
N VAL A 325 -2.33 -18.22 29.67
CA VAL A 325 -1.82 -16.98 29.09
C VAL A 325 -0.92 -17.26 27.88
N ILE A 326 -1.37 -16.89 26.68
CA ILE A 326 -0.46 -16.66 25.55
C ILE A 326 -0.75 -15.25 25.03
N THR A 327 0.15 -14.35 25.39
CA THR A 327 0.39 -13.08 24.71
C THR A 327 0.54 -13.35 23.22
N SER A 328 -0.36 -12.84 22.37
CA SER A 328 -0.15 -12.86 20.92
C SER A 328 1.00 -11.91 20.60
N SER A 329 2.16 -12.45 20.30
CA SER A 329 3.28 -11.72 19.72
C SER A 329 2.94 -11.37 18.26
N ASP A 330 2.85 -10.08 17.95
CA ASP A 330 2.85 -9.53 16.58
C ASP A 330 4.25 -9.65 15.93
N ALA A 331 4.82 -10.86 15.96
CA ALA A 331 6.15 -11.13 15.41
C ALA A 331 6.13 -12.43 14.60
N LEU A 332 6.82 -12.42 13.46
CA LEU A 332 7.04 -13.61 12.64
C LEU A 332 7.60 -14.76 13.51
N SER A 333 7.13 -15.98 13.24
CA SER A 333 7.51 -17.18 13.98
C SER A 333 7.67 -18.39 13.07
N THR A 334 8.68 -19.21 13.32
CA THR A 334 8.89 -20.48 12.60
C THR A 334 7.77 -21.50 12.85
N THR A 335 7.00 -21.29 13.92
CA THR A 335 5.93 -22.21 14.36
C THR A 335 4.52 -21.66 14.11
N PHE A 336 4.40 -20.54 13.38
CA PHE A 336 3.15 -19.78 13.22
C PHE A 336 1.95 -20.65 12.81
N TYR A 337 2.13 -21.58 11.86
CA TYR A 337 1.05 -22.44 11.37
C TYR A 337 0.88 -23.77 12.13
N HIS A 338 1.71 -24.09 13.14
CA HIS A 338 1.67 -25.40 13.80
C HIS A 338 0.32 -25.74 14.44
N LYS A 339 -0.38 -24.73 14.99
CA LYS A 339 -1.70 -24.91 15.61
C LYS A 339 -2.85 -24.63 14.64
N VAL A 340 -2.65 -23.70 13.71
CA VAL A 340 -3.72 -23.21 12.81
C VAL A 340 -3.87 -24.12 11.59
N CYS A 341 -2.76 -24.54 10.98
CA CYS A 341 -2.75 -25.49 9.88
C CYS A 341 -1.45 -26.30 9.85
N PRO A 342 -1.34 -27.35 10.70
CA PRO A 342 -0.11 -28.15 10.81
C PRO A 342 0.30 -28.83 9.50
N LYS A 343 -0.64 -29.01 8.56
CA LYS A 343 -0.39 -29.60 7.23
C LYS A 343 0.05 -28.58 6.17
N ALA A 344 0.12 -27.29 6.48
CA ALA A 344 0.51 -26.25 5.52
C ALA A 344 1.92 -26.47 4.96
N LEU A 345 2.96 -26.43 5.80
CA LEU A 345 4.36 -26.54 5.35
C LEU A 345 4.67 -27.88 4.65
N PRO A 346 4.22 -29.05 5.15
CA PRO A 346 4.38 -30.31 4.42
C PRO A 346 3.71 -30.31 3.04
N THR A 347 2.56 -29.65 2.90
CA THR A 347 1.85 -29.54 1.62
C THR A 347 2.59 -28.63 0.65
N ILE A 348 3.07 -27.47 1.11
CA ILE A 348 3.89 -26.56 0.28
C ILE A 348 5.13 -27.31 -0.22
N LYS A 349 5.87 -27.97 0.68
CA LYS A 349 7.08 -28.73 0.36
C LYS A 349 6.83 -29.76 -0.73
N ARG A 350 5.79 -30.59 -0.58
CA ARG A 350 5.43 -31.61 -1.57
C ARG A 350 5.18 -30.99 -2.95
N LEU A 351 4.40 -29.92 -3.01
CA LEU A 351 4.03 -29.28 -4.27
C LEU A 351 5.19 -28.54 -4.95
N VAL A 352 6.10 -27.97 -4.16
CA VAL A 352 7.37 -27.41 -4.65
C VAL A 352 8.22 -28.53 -5.23
N TYR A 353 8.37 -29.65 -4.51
CA TYR A 353 9.16 -30.80 -4.98
C TYR A 353 8.57 -31.39 -6.26
N ASP A 354 7.24 -31.54 -6.36
CA ASP A 354 6.56 -31.96 -7.58
C ASP A 354 6.89 -31.03 -8.76
N ALA A 355 6.86 -29.71 -8.52
CA ALA A 355 7.14 -28.71 -9.55
C ALA A 355 8.61 -28.73 -10.00
N VAL A 356 9.54 -28.86 -9.06
CA VAL A 356 10.99 -28.94 -9.34
C VAL A 356 11.35 -30.25 -10.04
N ASN A 357 10.78 -31.38 -9.63
CA ASN A 357 11.03 -32.67 -10.29
C ASN A 357 10.45 -32.71 -11.71
N ARG A 358 9.35 -31.99 -11.96
CA ARG A 358 8.80 -31.83 -13.31
C ARG A 358 9.69 -30.94 -14.18
N GLU A 359 10.24 -29.88 -13.60
CA GLU A 359 11.17 -28.99 -14.28
C GLU A 359 12.14 -28.36 -13.26
N HIS A 360 13.39 -28.81 -13.26
CA HIS A 360 14.38 -28.41 -12.25
C HIS A 360 14.59 -26.88 -12.17
N ARG A 361 14.50 -26.18 -13.30
CA ARG A 361 14.59 -24.71 -13.38
C ARG A 361 13.49 -24.00 -12.57
N MET A 362 12.39 -24.67 -12.24
CA MET A 362 11.33 -24.10 -11.42
C MET A 362 11.85 -23.73 -10.01
N GLY A 363 12.83 -24.46 -9.47
CA GLY A 363 13.39 -24.14 -8.15
C GLY A 363 14.07 -22.77 -8.13
N ALA A 364 14.88 -22.46 -9.15
CA ALA A 364 15.46 -21.13 -9.33
C ALA A 364 14.39 -20.06 -9.56
N SER A 365 13.29 -20.41 -10.25
CA SER A 365 12.20 -19.47 -10.52
C SER A 365 11.43 -19.09 -9.25
N LEU A 366 11.17 -20.04 -8.36
CA LEU A 366 10.50 -19.81 -7.08
C LEU A 366 11.40 -19.08 -6.08
N LEU A 367 12.70 -19.40 -6.03
CA LEU A 367 13.68 -18.62 -5.26
C LEU A 367 13.70 -17.16 -5.70
N ARG A 368 13.76 -16.94 -7.02
CA ARG A 368 13.75 -15.60 -7.60
C ARG A 368 12.45 -14.84 -7.32
N LEU A 369 11.29 -15.51 -7.35
CA LEU A 369 10.01 -14.87 -7.00
C LEU A 369 10.04 -14.29 -5.58
N HIS A 370 10.57 -15.02 -4.60
CA HIS A 370 10.68 -14.51 -3.23
C HIS A 370 11.66 -13.33 -3.11
N PHE A 371 12.82 -13.40 -3.77
CA PHE A 371 13.77 -12.28 -3.81
C PHE A 371 13.12 -11.03 -4.41
N HIS A 372 12.44 -11.18 -5.55
CA HIS A 372 11.80 -10.08 -6.25
C HIS A 372 10.62 -9.47 -5.50
N ASP A 373 9.93 -10.24 -4.65
CA ASP A 373 8.93 -9.73 -3.71
C ASP A 373 9.61 -8.86 -2.64
N CYS A 374 10.58 -9.44 -1.94
CA CYS A 374 11.22 -8.82 -0.79
C CYS A 374 12.00 -7.54 -1.08
N PHE A 375 12.52 -7.35 -2.30
CA PHE A 375 13.37 -6.19 -2.62
C PHE A 375 12.60 -4.92 -2.99
N VAL A 376 11.30 -4.99 -3.21
CA VAL A 376 10.50 -3.84 -3.67
C VAL A 376 9.92 -3.07 -2.50
N ASN A 377 8.74 -3.47 -2.03
CA ASN A 377 8.03 -2.82 -0.93
C ASN A 377 8.02 -3.66 0.36
N GLY A 378 8.57 -4.86 0.31
CA GLY A 378 8.71 -5.77 1.44
C GLY A 378 8.35 -7.20 1.04
N CYS A 379 8.63 -8.18 1.89
CA CYS A 379 8.19 -9.55 1.68
C CYS A 379 6.68 -9.65 1.98
N ASP A 380 5.82 -9.22 1.07
CA ASP A 380 4.38 -9.08 1.31
C ASP A 380 3.51 -9.69 0.19
N GLY A 381 4.11 -10.40 -0.76
CA GLY A 381 3.42 -11.05 -1.86
C GLY A 381 2.87 -10.09 -2.91
N SER A 382 3.22 -8.79 -2.91
CA SER A 382 2.79 -7.82 -3.92
C SER A 382 3.22 -8.24 -5.33
N VAL A 383 4.36 -8.93 -5.49
CA VAL A 383 4.87 -9.42 -6.79
C VAL A 383 3.88 -10.35 -7.50
N LEU A 384 3.00 -10.99 -6.73
CA LEU A 384 2.01 -11.93 -7.23
C LEU A 384 0.75 -11.26 -7.78
N LEU A 385 0.49 -9.98 -7.48
CA LEU A 385 -0.70 -9.27 -7.95
C LEU A 385 -0.68 -9.05 -9.47
N ASP A 386 -1.79 -9.38 -10.12
CA ASP A 386 -2.02 -9.02 -11.51
C ASP A 386 -2.36 -7.52 -11.61
N SER A 387 -1.89 -6.86 -12.67
CA SER A 387 -2.27 -5.49 -12.95
C SER A 387 -3.78 -5.38 -13.18
N THR A 388 -4.38 -4.32 -12.64
CA THR A 388 -5.79 -3.98 -12.84
C THR A 388 -5.87 -2.50 -13.21
N SER A 389 -7.09 -1.96 -13.40
CA SER A 389 -7.25 -0.51 -13.58
C SER A 389 -6.80 0.32 -12.37
N THR A 390 -6.57 -0.29 -11.21
CA THR A 390 -6.18 0.37 -9.96
C THR A 390 -4.86 -0.12 -9.38
N ILE A 391 -4.27 -1.17 -9.94
CA ILE A 391 -3.01 -1.77 -9.49
C ILE A 391 -2.05 -1.78 -10.68
N ASP A 392 -0.97 -0.99 -10.61
CA ASP A 392 0.15 -1.08 -11.57
C ASP A 392 1.11 -2.19 -11.09
N GLY A 393 0.76 -3.44 -11.41
CA GLY A 393 1.40 -4.63 -10.87
C GLY A 393 2.86 -4.82 -11.28
N GLU A 394 3.66 -5.33 -10.33
CA GLU A 394 5.10 -5.53 -10.45
C GLU A 394 5.51 -6.52 -11.55
N LYS A 395 4.60 -7.42 -11.96
CA LYS A 395 4.86 -8.38 -13.05
C LYS A 395 5.23 -7.71 -14.37
N THR A 396 4.85 -6.45 -14.54
CA THR A 396 5.10 -5.66 -15.75
C THR A 396 6.32 -4.74 -15.63
N ALA A 397 7.06 -4.80 -14.52
CA ALA A 397 8.34 -4.11 -14.34
C ALA A 397 9.42 -4.66 -15.28
N PHE A 398 10.42 -3.85 -15.65
CA PHE A 398 11.50 -4.22 -16.58
C PHE A 398 12.23 -5.50 -16.14
N GLY A 399 12.50 -5.66 -14.84
CA GLY A 399 13.13 -6.86 -14.30
C GLY A 399 12.22 -8.10 -14.32
N ASN A 400 10.90 -7.93 -14.45
CA ASN A 400 9.91 -8.98 -14.23
C ASN A 400 9.18 -9.42 -15.51
N ILE A 401 8.90 -8.49 -16.41
CA ILE A 401 8.08 -8.70 -17.60
C ILE A 401 8.71 -9.75 -18.51
N ASN A 402 7.93 -10.77 -18.88
CA ASN A 402 8.38 -11.93 -19.68
C ASN A 402 9.60 -12.67 -19.10
N SER A 403 9.83 -12.56 -17.78
CA SER A 403 11.01 -13.09 -17.10
C SER A 403 10.65 -13.86 -15.82
N LEU A 404 9.87 -13.26 -14.91
CA LEU A 404 9.36 -13.99 -13.72
C LEU A 404 8.36 -15.07 -14.15
N ARG A 405 8.41 -16.21 -13.47
CA ARG A 405 7.57 -17.39 -13.74
C ARG A 405 7.42 -18.24 -12.48
N GLY A 406 6.50 -19.21 -12.49
CA GLY A 406 6.16 -20.02 -11.32
C GLY A 406 4.92 -19.52 -10.57
N PHE A 407 4.24 -18.50 -11.09
CA PHE A 407 2.97 -18.00 -10.54
C PHE A 407 1.92 -19.11 -10.46
N GLU A 408 1.83 -19.97 -11.47
CA GLU A 408 0.94 -21.12 -11.53
C GLU A 408 1.25 -22.19 -10.47
N VAL A 409 2.51 -22.31 -10.06
CA VAL A 409 2.91 -23.20 -8.96
C VAL A 409 2.43 -22.62 -7.64
N VAL A 410 2.60 -21.31 -7.43
CA VAL A 410 2.08 -20.60 -6.25
C VAL A 410 0.56 -20.68 -6.17
N ASP A 411 -0.15 -20.53 -7.30
CA ASP A 411 -1.61 -20.66 -7.36
C ASP A 411 -2.05 -22.08 -6.96
N ARG A 412 -1.37 -23.12 -7.46
CA ARG A 412 -1.63 -24.52 -7.09
C ARG A 412 -1.37 -24.76 -5.61
N ILE A 413 -0.26 -24.25 -5.08
CA ILE A 413 0.08 -24.34 -3.65
C ILE A 413 -1.03 -23.68 -2.82
N LYS A 414 -1.42 -22.45 -3.17
CA LYS A 414 -2.44 -21.71 -2.44
C LYS A 414 -3.78 -22.45 -2.40
N SER A 415 -4.22 -22.98 -3.53
CA SER A 415 -5.46 -23.74 -3.64
C SER A 415 -5.44 -24.98 -2.73
N GLU A 416 -4.37 -25.79 -2.81
CA GLU A 416 -4.25 -27.02 -2.00
C GLU A 416 -4.06 -26.73 -0.50
N VAL A 417 -3.34 -25.67 -0.16
CA VAL A 417 -3.19 -25.24 1.24
C VAL A 417 -4.53 -24.77 1.80
N ASN A 418 -5.28 -23.93 1.09
CA ASN A 418 -6.62 -23.53 1.53
C ASN A 418 -7.53 -24.76 1.73
N LYS A 419 -7.46 -25.75 0.83
CA LYS A 419 -8.21 -27.00 0.92
C LYS A 419 -7.84 -27.84 2.14
N ILE A 420 -6.55 -28.08 2.39
CA ILE A 420 -6.12 -28.94 3.51
C ILE A 420 -6.30 -28.27 4.87
N CYS A 421 -6.22 -26.95 4.92
CA CYS A 421 -6.47 -26.16 6.13
C CYS A 421 -7.97 -25.95 6.39
N GLY A 422 -8.84 -26.21 5.40
CA GLY A 422 -10.28 -25.92 5.48
C GLY A 422 -10.62 -24.43 5.58
N ALA A 423 -9.64 -23.54 5.43
CA ALA A 423 -9.76 -22.10 5.61
C ALA A 423 -8.60 -21.35 4.93
N GLN A 424 -8.78 -20.05 4.71
CA GLN A 424 -7.78 -19.16 4.10
C GLN A 424 -6.86 -18.59 5.18
N VAL A 425 -5.91 -19.39 5.65
CA VAL A 425 -5.08 -19.02 6.81
C VAL A 425 -3.61 -18.75 6.47
N VAL A 426 -3.09 -19.31 5.37
CA VAL A 426 -1.69 -19.14 4.94
C VAL A 426 -1.60 -18.04 3.89
N SER A 427 -0.78 -17.01 4.12
CA SER A 427 -0.56 -15.93 3.15
C SER A 427 0.21 -16.40 1.91
N CYS A 428 0.04 -15.71 0.80
CA CYS A 428 0.85 -15.94 -0.38
C CYS A 428 2.30 -15.47 -0.18
N ALA A 429 2.53 -14.43 0.62
CA ALA A 429 3.86 -14.01 1.07
C ALA A 429 4.61 -15.15 1.78
N ASP A 430 3.97 -15.86 2.71
CA ASP A 430 4.58 -17.02 3.37
C ASP A 430 4.75 -18.20 2.43
N ILE A 431 3.84 -18.40 1.47
CA ILE A 431 4.03 -19.41 0.41
C ILE A 431 5.30 -19.12 -0.39
N LEU A 432 5.58 -17.87 -0.75
CA LEU A 432 6.82 -17.51 -1.46
C LEU A 432 8.06 -17.83 -0.62
N ALA A 433 8.06 -17.44 0.65
CA ALA A 433 9.20 -17.65 1.55
C ALA A 433 9.50 -19.16 1.74
N VAL A 434 8.47 -19.97 1.96
CA VAL A 434 8.62 -21.42 2.12
C VAL A 434 9.00 -22.09 0.79
N ALA A 435 8.38 -21.65 -0.33
CA ALA A 435 8.67 -22.20 -1.65
C ALA A 435 10.11 -21.93 -2.09
N ALA A 436 10.66 -20.76 -1.76
CA ALA A 436 12.07 -20.45 -2.00
C ALA A 436 13.00 -21.39 -1.21
N ARG A 437 12.72 -21.60 0.09
CA ARG A 437 13.49 -22.55 0.92
C ARG A 437 13.44 -23.97 0.37
N ASP A 438 12.23 -24.48 0.15
CA ASP A 438 12.05 -25.86 -0.32
C ASP A 438 12.66 -26.09 -1.71
N SER A 439 12.68 -25.06 -2.57
CA SER A 439 13.34 -25.11 -3.87
C SER A 439 14.85 -25.24 -3.76
N VAL A 440 15.49 -24.46 -2.89
CA VAL A 440 16.95 -24.54 -2.67
C VAL A 440 17.32 -25.89 -2.08
N VAL A 441 16.57 -26.37 -1.08
CA VAL A 441 16.79 -27.69 -0.48
C VAL A 441 16.65 -28.82 -1.51
N GLN A 442 15.62 -28.75 -2.36
CA GLN A 442 15.40 -29.79 -3.39
C GLN A 442 16.52 -29.82 -4.44
N LEU A 443 17.20 -28.69 -4.68
CA LEU A 443 18.35 -28.60 -5.58
C LEU A 443 19.69 -28.80 -4.86
N GLY A 444 19.68 -29.34 -3.62
CA GLY A 444 20.88 -29.75 -2.88
C GLY A 444 21.50 -28.65 -2.00
N GLY A 445 20.84 -27.51 -1.85
CA GLY A 445 21.30 -26.39 -1.04
C GLY A 445 20.93 -26.48 0.45
N PRO A 446 21.25 -25.44 1.24
CA PRO A 446 20.93 -25.41 2.66
C PRO A 446 19.43 -25.30 2.92
N THR A 447 19.03 -25.73 4.12
CA THR A 447 17.77 -25.29 4.74
C THR A 447 18.03 -24.09 5.65
N TRP A 448 16.98 -23.33 5.93
CA TRP A 448 16.95 -22.31 6.97
C TRP A 448 15.56 -22.27 7.62
N GLU A 449 15.49 -21.65 8.78
CA GLU A 449 14.27 -21.48 9.54
C GLU A 449 13.45 -20.31 8.96
N VAL A 450 12.45 -20.63 8.15
CA VAL A 450 11.55 -19.62 7.58
C VAL A 450 10.63 -19.13 8.69
N GLU A 451 10.75 -17.85 9.04
CA GLU A 451 9.80 -17.20 9.94
C GLU A 451 8.52 -16.85 9.18
N LEU A 452 7.36 -17.11 9.77
CA LEU A 452 6.06 -17.10 9.11
C LEU A 452 5.09 -16.21 9.88
N GLY A 453 3.98 -15.85 9.25
CA GLY A 453 2.98 -14.92 9.78
C GLY A 453 2.83 -13.65 8.96
N ARG A 454 3.46 -13.58 7.78
CA ARG A 454 3.33 -12.44 6.87
C ARG A 454 1.89 -12.31 6.39
N ARG A 455 1.46 -11.10 6.10
CA ARG A 455 0.22 -10.75 5.41
C ARG A 455 0.51 -10.40 3.97
N ASP A 456 -0.49 -10.61 3.14
CA ASP A 456 -0.49 -10.24 1.73
C ASP A 456 -0.80 -8.76 1.54
N SER A 457 -0.02 -8.08 0.71
CA SER A 457 -0.27 -6.71 0.31
C SER A 457 -1.56 -6.55 -0.48
N THR A 458 -2.16 -5.38 -0.36
CA THR A 458 -3.34 -4.93 -1.13
C THR A 458 -2.94 -4.08 -2.33
N THR A 459 -1.65 -3.78 -2.49
CA THR A 459 -1.12 -2.93 -3.56
C THR A 459 0.13 -3.56 -4.17
N ALA A 460 0.51 -3.09 -5.36
CA ALA A 460 1.76 -3.44 -6.02
C ALA A 460 2.21 -2.24 -6.86
N SER A 461 3.50 -2.12 -7.13
CA SER A 461 4.06 -0.95 -7.80
C SER A 461 5.14 -1.31 -8.80
N ARG A 462 4.81 -1.25 -10.10
CA ARG A 462 5.76 -1.40 -11.19
C ARG A 462 6.94 -0.43 -11.09
N THR A 463 6.69 0.82 -10.70
CA THR A 463 7.75 1.83 -10.57
C THR A 463 8.70 1.48 -9.43
N ASP A 464 8.19 1.07 -8.28
CA ASP A 464 9.06 0.68 -7.16
C ASP A 464 9.88 -0.55 -7.55
N ALA A 465 9.28 -1.52 -8.25
CA ALA A 465 10.01 -2.68 -8.76
C ALA A 465 11.12 -2.29 -9.76
N ASN A 466 10.86 -1.31 -10.64
CA ASN A 466 11.89 -0.81 -11.56
C ASN A 466 13.04 -0.10 -10.85
N ASN A 467 12.78 0.53 -9.71
CA ASN A 467 13.78 1.30 -8.97
C ASN A 467 14.57 0.44 -7.99
N ALA A 468 13.93 -0.56 -7.38
CA ALA A 468 14.47 -1.29 -6.26
C ALA A 468 15.16 -2.61 -6.65
N LEU A 469 14.74 -3.26 -7.75
CA LEU A 469 15.36 -4.51 -8.17
C LEU A 469 16.78 -4.28 -8.72
N PRO A 470 17.80 -5.04 -8.26
CA PRO A 470 19.15 -4.93 -8.78
C PRO A 470 19.20 -5.32 -10.25
N ALA A 471 19.86 -4.50 -11.06
CA ALA A 471 19.97 -4.71 -12.49
C ALA A 471 21.20 -5.57 -12.82
N PRO A 472 21.18 -6.38 -13.90
CA PRO A 472 22.27 -7.29 -14.25
C PRO A 472 23.58 -6.59 -14.61
N PHE A 473 23.52 -5.27 -14.82
CA PHE A 473 24.62 -4.39 -15.24
C PHE A 473 25.15 -3.47 -14.12
N MET A 474 24.65 -3.59 -12.87
CA MET A 474 25.15 -2.80 -11.75
C MET A 474 26.60 -3.16 -11.39
N ASP A 475 27.41 -2.15 -11.06
CA ASP A 475 28.73 -2.34 -10.48
C ASP A 475 28.65 -2.59 -8.96
N LEU A 476 29.79 -2.89 -8.33
CA LEU A 476 29.81 -3.22 -6.90
C LEU A 476 29.30 -2.08 -6.00
N PRO A 477 29.70 -0.80 -6.17
CA PRO A 477 29.13 0.29 -5.40
C PRO A 477 27.60 0.39 -5.50
N ALA A 478 27.04 0.27 -6.71
CA ALA A 478 25.59 0.29 -6.91
C ALA A 478 24.90 -0.92 -6.26
N LEU A 479 25.49 -2.13 -6.35
CA LEU A 479 24.98 -3.33 -5.69
C LEU A 479 24.98 -3.19 -4.16
N LYS A 480 26.07 -2.67 -3.58
CA LYS A 480 26.17 -2.42 -2.14
C LYS A 480 25.10 -1.44 -1.68
N GLN A 481 24.91 -0.33 -2.40
CA GLN A 481 23.86 0.64 -2.07
C GLN A 481 22.46 0.02 -2.20
N ASN A 482 22.22 -0.78 -3.24
CA ASN A 482 20.94 -1.44 -3.46
C ASN A 482 20.59 -2.39 -2.31
N PHE A 483 21.53 -3.24 -1.87
CA PHE A 483 21.33 -4.13 -0.73
C PHE A 483 21.20 -3.39 0.60
N GLN A 484 21.98 -2.33 0.81
CA GLN A 484 21.84 -1.47 1.98
C GLN A 484 20.46 -0.82 2.08
N ASN A 485 19.86 -0.42 0.96
CA ASN A 485 18.49 0.11 0.92
C ASN A 485 17.44 -0.93 1.36
N ALA A 486 17.76 -2.23 1.23
CA ALA A 486 16.98 -3.36 1.73
C ALA A 486 17.39 -3.81 3.14
N GLY A 487 18.28 -3.08 3.82
CA GLY A 487 18.77 -3.41 5.17
C GLY A 487 19.76 -4.58 5.20
N LEU A 488 20.40 -4.89 4.08
CA LEU A 488 21.34 -6.01 3.91
C LEU A 488 22.78 -5.49 3.75
N ASP A 489 23.73 -6.20 4.35
CA ASP A 489 25.14 -5.83 4.35
C ASP A 489 25.92 -6.43 3.16
N GLU A 490 27.24 -6.19 3.10
CA GLU A 490 28.10 -6.71 2.02
C GLU A 490 28.20 -8.24 2.04
N THR A 491 28.15 -8.87 3.22
CA THR A 491 28.11 -10.35 3.32
C THR A 491 26.81 -10.89 2.77
N ASP A 492 25.69 -10.23 3.07
CA ASP A 492 24.37 -10.59 2.53
C ASP A 492 24.31 -10.44 1.00
N LEU A 493 24.92 -9.38 0.45
CA LEU A 493 25.08 -9.22 -1.00
C LEU A 493 25.79 -10.42 -1.62
N VAL A 494 27.00 -10.75 -1.15
CA VAL A 494 27.80 -11.84 -1.74
C VAL A 494 27.11 -13.20 -1.54
N ALA A 495 26.53 -13.44 -0.37
CA ALA A 495 25.83 -14.69 -0.08
C ALA A 495 24.60 -14.86 -0.97
N LEU A 496 23.68 -13.87 -1.01
CA LEU A 496 22.44 -13.96 -1.79
C LEU A 496 22.68 -13.98 -3.30
N SER A 497 23.72 -13.34 -3.80
CA SER A 497 24.16 -13.50 -5.20
C SER A 497 24.52 -14.96 -5.54
N GLY A 498 24.92 -15.76 -4.55
CA GLY A 498 25.08 -17.21 -4.69
C GLY A 498 23.79 -17.96 -5.06
N GLY A 499 22.62 -17.33 -4.98
CA GLY A 499 21.38 -17.85 -5.57
C GLY A 499 21.48 -18.12 -7.08
N HIS A 500 22.40 -17.45 -7.78
CA HIS A 500 22.74 -17.73 -9.17
C HIS A 500 23.54 -19.03 -9.38
N ALA A 501 23.82 -19.83 -8.34
CA ALA A 501 24.25 -21.22 -8.51
C ALA A 501 23.20 -22.07 -9.26
N ILE A 502 21.93 -21.64 -9.23
CA ILE A 502 20.85 -22.28 -9.97
C ILE A 502 20.20 -21.30 -10.95
N GLY A 503 19.69 -21.83 -12.07
CA GLY A 503 18.90 -21.08 -13.03
C GLY A 503 19.67 -20.50 -14.22
N PHE A 504 19.00 -19.60 -14.93
CA PHE A 504 19.38 -19.13 -16.25
C PHE A 504 19.08 -17.64 -16.39
N SER A 505 19.87 -16.95 -17.22
CA SER A 505 19.58 -15.59 -17.67
C SER A 505 19.32 -15.56 -19.18
N GLN A 506 18.52 -14.60 -19.61
CA GLN A 506 18.36 -14.26 -21.03
C GLN A 506 19.56 -13.46 -21.54
N CYS A 507 19.80 -13.55 -22.85
CA CYS A 507 20.87 -12.91 -23.59
C CYS A 507 20.93 -11.39 -23.39
N ASN A 508 19.78 -10.71 -23.39
CA ASN A 508 19.69 -9.27 -23.16
C ASN A 508 20.47 -8.80 -21.91
N ASN A 509 20.56 -9.63 -20.88
CA ASN A 509 21.18 -9.28 -19.60
C ASN A 509 22.71 -9.43 -19.59
N PHE A 510 23.30 -10.20 -20.50
CA PHE A 510 24.75 -10.48 -20.51
C PHE A 510 25.44 -10.28 -21.85
N LYS A 511 24.68 -9.97 -22.92
CA LYS A 511 25.24 -9.78 -24.26
C LYS A 511 26.31 -8.68 -24.28
N ASN A 512 26.04 -7.54 -23.65
CA ASN A 512 27.03 -6.46 -23.54
C ASN A 512 28.36 -6.96 -22.95
N ARG A 513 28.27 -7.71 -21.85
CA ARG A 513 29.43 -8.27 -21.17
C ARG A 513 30.27 -9.18 -22.06
N ILE A 514 29.66 -10.18 -22.70
CA ILE A 514 30.41 -11.15 -23.51
C ILE A 514 31.07 -10.54 -24.75
N TYR A 515 30.54 -9.42 -25.26
CA TYR A 515 31.08 -8.74 -26.44
C TYR A 515 32.06 -7.61 -26.11
N ASN A 516 31.86 -6.87 -25.01
CA ASN A 516 32.52 -5.58 -24.80
C ASN A 516 33.41 -5.51 -23.54
N GLU A 517 33.26 -6.42 -22.57
CA GLU A 517 34.03 -6.35 -21.33
C GLU A 517 35.37 -7.11 -21.43
N SER A 518 36.40 -6.57 -20.79
CA SER A 518 37.76 -7.12 -20.80
C SER A 518 38.06 -8.05 -19.62
N ASN A 519 37.26 -7.98 -18.55
CA ASN A 519 37.39 -8.83 -17.37
C ASN A 519 36.56 -10.12 -17.48
N ILE A 520 36.62 -10.78 -18.64
CA ILE A 520 35.95 -12.05 -18.92
C ILE A 520 36.92 -13.05 -19.52
N ASP A 521 36.84 -14.32 -19.12
CA ASP A 521 37.60 -15.41 -19.72
C ASP A 521 37.26 -15.52 -21.22
N PRO A 522 38.24 -15.37 -22.15
CA PRO A 522 37.96 -15.30 -23.58
C PRO A 522 37.27 -16.56 -24.13
N LEU A 523 37.63 -17.74 -23.61
CA LEU A 523 37.02 -19.00 -24.02
C LEU A 523 35.57 -19.11 -23.53
N PHE A 524 35.29 -18.68 -22.30
CA PHE A 524 33.93 -18.60 -21.79
C PHE A 524 33.07 -17.64 -22.62
N ALA A 525 33.58 -16.43 -22.91
CA ALA A 525 32.90 -15.45 -23.76
C ALA A 525 32.62 -16.01 -25.16
N GLN A 526 33.61 -16.62 -25.80
CA GLN A 526 33.46 -17.25 -27.12
C GLN A 526 32.39 -18.36 -27.09
N ASN A 527 32.35 -19.17 -26.03
CA ASN A 527 31.34 -20.21 -25.88
C ASN A 527 29.93 -19.62 -25.69
N ARG A 528 29.77 -18.52 -24.93
CA ARG A 528 28.47 -17.85 -24.78
C ARG A 528 28.00 -17.17 -26.08
N LYS A 529 28.91 -16.64 -26.90
CA LYS A 529 28.60 -16.05 -28.22
C LYS A 529 27.97 -17.05 -29.20
N LYS A 530 28.23 -18.36 -29.06
CA LYS A 530 27.61 -19.40 -29.89
C LYS A 530 26.08 -19.43 -29.75
N THR A 531 25.58 -19.19 -28.55
CA THR A 531 24.13 -19.17 -28.27
C THR A 531 23.57 -17.74 -28.29
N CYS A 532 24.42 -16.72 -28.10
CA CYS A 532 24.02 -15.33 -27.96
C CYS A 532 24.64 -14.44 -29.06
N PRO A 533 23.97 -14.25 -30.22
CA PRO A 533 24.51 -13.47 -31.32
C PRO A 533 24.60 -11.98 -30.97
N SER A 534 25.47 -11.24 -31.70
CA SER A 534 25.68 -9.80 -31.48
C SER A 534 24.45 -8.96 -31.78
N SER A 535 23.57 -9.45 -32.66
CA SER A 535 22.27 -8.85 -32.98
C SER A 535 21.16 -9.91 -32.90
N GLY A 536 20.01 -9.53 -32.36
CA GLY A 536 18.87 -10.42 -32.13
C GLY A 536 19.10 -11.51 -31.07
N GLY A 537 18.18 -12.46 -30.96
CA GLY A 537 18.30 -13.61 -30.05
C GLY A 537 18.27 -13.25 -28.56
N ASP A 538 17.76 -12.08 -28.19
CA ASP A 538 17.80 -11.54 -26.82
C ASP A 538 17.10 -12.41 -25.77
N THR A 539 16.11 -13.20 -26.17
CA THR A 539 15.35 -14.10 -25.29
C THR A 539 16.00 -15.47 -25.11
N ARG A 540 17.08 -15.78 -25.83
CA ARG A 540 17.82 -17.03 -25.65
C ARG A 540 18.43 -17.07 -24.26
N ILE A 541 18.39 -18.23 -23.63
CA ILE A 541 18.86 -18.40 -22.25
C ILE A 541 20.24 -19.05 -22.19
N ALA A 542 21.01 -18.69 -21.17
CA ALA A 542 22.24 -19.36 -20.77
C ALA A 542 22.22 -19.59 -19.25
N PRO A 543 22.75 -20.73 -18.78
CA PRO A 543 22.87 -20.98 -17.36
C PRO A 543 23.91 -20.05 -16.72
N PHE A 544 23.69 -19.66 -15.46
CA PHE A 544 24.64 -18.84 -14.69
C PHE A 544 25.96 -19.58 -14.44
N ASP A 545 25.91 -20.89 -14.22
CA ASP A 545 27.07 -21.78 -14.18
C ASP A 545 26.77 -23.16 -14.81
N PRO A 546 27.76 -24.05 -15.04
CA PRO A 546 27.53 -25.35 -15.68
C PRO A 546 26.62 -26.33 -14.93
N THR A 547 26.26 -26.07 -13.67
CA THR A 547 25.46 -26.92 -12.79
C THR A 547 24.15 -26.22 -12.39
N ALA A 548 23.46 -25.61 -13.36
CA ALA A 548 22.30 -24.74 -13.18
C ALA A 548 21.07 -25.34 -12.46
N ASP A 549 21.09 -26.63 -12.14
CA ASP A 549 20.08 -27.36 -11.37
C ASP A 549 20.63 -27.91 -10.03
N LYS A 550 21.80 -27.44 -9.59
CA LYS A 550 22.42 -27.81 -8.31
C LYS A 550 22.89 -26.56 -7.58
N PHE A 551 22.46 -26.41 -6.34
CA PHE A 551 22.90 -25.32 -5.49
C PHE A 551 24.27 -25.68 -4.88
N ASP A 552 25.35 -25.20 -5.48
CA ASP A 552 26.72 -25.50 -5.06
C ASP A 552 27.66 -24.27 -5.09
N THR A 553 28.97 -24.50 -5.02
CA THR A 553 29.99 -23.43 -4.98
C THR A 553 30.56 -23.05 -6.36
N LEU A 554 30.08 -23.68 -7.44
CA LEU A 554 30.63 -23.52 -8.78
C LEU A 554 30.42 -22.10 -9.31
N TYR A 555 29.32 -21.44 -8.94
CA TYR A 555 29.10 -20.01 -9.14
C TYR A 555 30.34 -19.18 -8.72
N PHE A 556 30.74 -19.27 -7.46
CA PHE A 556 31.90 -18.52 -6.94
C PHE A 556 33.22 -18.95 -7.59
N LYS A 557 33.41 -20.26 -7.84
CA LYS A 557 34.60 -20.76 -8.57
C LYS A 557 34.69 -20.17 -9.98
N ASN A 558 33.56 -19.92 -10.64
CA ASN A 558 33.52 -19.28 -11.94
C ASN A 558 33.81 -17.79 -11.85
N LEU A 559 33.32 -17.06 -10.84
CA LEU A 559 33.69 -15.67 -10.63
C LEU A 559 35.21 -15.49 -10.49
N VAL A 560 35.87 -16.36 -9.70
CA VAL A 560 37.33 -16.38 -9.54
C VAL A 560 38.06 -16.58 -10.87
N LYS A 561 37.46 -17.33 -11.79
CA LYS A 561 37.99 -17.60 -13.13
C LYS A 561 37.56 -16.57 -14.19
N LYS A 562 36.94 -15.45 -13.79
CA LYS A 562 36.35 -14.44 -14.70
C LYS A 562 35.27 -15.00 -15.63
N ARG A 563 34.49 -15.97 -15.13
CA ARG A 563 33.41 -16.67 -15.84
C ARG A 563 32.03 -16.33 -15.28
N GLY A 564 31.87 -15.20 -14.58
CA GLY A 564 30.55 -14.68 -14.22
C GLY A 564 29.75 -14.31 -15.47
N LEU A 565 28.50 -14.78 -15.56
CA LEU A 565 27.65 -14.54 -16.72
C LEU A 565 27.21 -13.09 -16.78
N LEU A 566 26.68 -12.54 -15.68
CA LEU A 566 26.26 -11.14 -15.61
C LEU A 566 27.45 -10.24 -15.24
N HIS A 567 27.34 -8.96 -15.60
CA HIS A 567 28.28 -7.94 -15.15
C HIS A 567 28.23 -7.79 -13.62
N SER A 568 27.03 -7.66 -13.06
CA SER A 568 26.79 -7.60 -11.61
C SER A 568 27.37 -8.78 -10.84
N ASP A 569 27.31 -10.00 -11.39
CA ASP A 569 27.96 -11.17 -10.80
C ASP A 569 29.48 -11.01 -10.79
N GLN A 570 30.08 -10.65 -11.93
CA GLN A 570 31.53 -10.49 -12.00
C GLN A 570 32.03 -9.29 -11.18
N ALA A 571 31.20 -8.28 -10.96
CA ALA A 571 31.54 -7.12 -10.13
C ALA A 571 31.87 -7.51 -8.67
N LEU A 572 31.39 -8.67 -8.19
CA LEU A 572 31.74 -9.21 -6.88
C LEU A 572 33.19 -9.72 -6.79
N PHE A 573 33.86 -9.93 -7.93
CA PHE A 573 35.23 -10.44 -7.97
C PHE A 573 36.03 -9.79 -9.11
N ASN A 574 36.74 -8.70 -8.78
CA ASN A 574 37.48 -7.91 -9.76
C ASN A 574 38.57 -7.02 -9.11
N GLY A 575 39.21 -7.47 -8.03
CA GLY A 575 40.16 -6.66 -7.26
C GLY A 575 39.47 -5.70 -6.30
N VAL A 576 38.37 -6.13 -5.69
CA VAL A 576 37.45 -5.30 -4.88
C VAL A 576 37.29 -5.84 -3.46
N SER A 577 36.53 -5.13 -2.60
CA SER A 577 36.37 -5.49 -1.18
C SER A 577 35.77 -6.89 -0.96
N THR A 578 34.95 -7.37 -1.89
CA THR A 578 34.29 -8.67 -1.82
C THR A 578 35.15 -9.86 -2.26
N ASP A 579 36.35 -9.63 -2.82
CA ASP A 579 37.19 -10.68 -3.42
C ASP A 579 37.54 -11.80 -2.43
N ALA A 580 37.86 -11.44 -1.17
CA ALA A 580 38.24 -12.39 -0.14
C ALA A 580 37.08 -13.35 0.19
N LEU A 581 35.86 -12.82 0.30
CA LEU A 581 34.67 -13.59 0.61
C LEU A 581 34.27 -14.51 -0.56
N VAL A 582 34.35 -14.01 -1.80
CA VAL A 582 34.11 -14.84 -2.99
C VAL A 582 35.10 -16.01 -3.08
N ARG A 583 36.41 -15.78 -2.82
CA ARG A 583 37.41 -16.86 -2.75
C ARG A 583 37.09 -17.87 -1.66
N PHE A 584 36.67 -17.39 -0.49
CA PHE A 584 36.30 -18.24 0.62
C PHE A 584 35.13 -19.16 0.25
N TYR A 585 34.01 -18.60 -0.24
CA TYR A 585 32.85 -19.39 -0.68
C TYR A 585 33.14 -20.31 -1.86
N SER A 586 34.11 -19.99 -2.73
CA SER A 586 34.50 -20.87 -3.83
C SER A 586 35.11 -22.22 -3.39
N THR A 587 35.51 -22.33 -2.12
CA THR A 587 36.15 -23.54 -1.58
C THR A 587 35.47 -24.07 -0.30
N HIS A 588 34.61 -23.27 0.35
CA HIS A 588 33.97 -23.60 1.62
C HIS A 588 32.44 -23.68 1.47
N ALA A 589 31.95 -24.80 0.94
CA ALA A 589 30.52 -25.01 0.70
C ALA A 589 29.68 -24.83 1.96
N SER A 590 30.14 -25.32 3.11
CA SER A 590 29.44 -25.21 4.38
C SER A 590 29.30 -23.76 4.86
N ALA A 591 30.33 -22.93 4.64
CA ALA A 591 30.30 -21.53 5.03
C ALA A 591 29.34 -20.73 4.14
N PHE A 592 29.42 -20.92 2.82
CA PHE A 592 28.45 -20.36 1.88
C PHE A 592 27.01 -20.75 2.25
N ALA A 593 26.78 -22.03 2.49
CA ALA A 593 25.46 -22.55 2.86
C ALA A 593 24.91 -21.92 4.15
N ALA A 594 25.75 -21.75 5.17
CA ALA A 594 25.37 -21.13 6.44
C ALA A 594 25.02 -19.65 6.27
N ASP A 595 25.85 -18.88 5.58
CA ASP A 595 25.63 -17.45 5.39
C ASP A 595 24.47 -17.17 4.43
N PHE A 596 24.29 -17.99 3.38
CA PHE A 596 23.11 -17.93 2.52
C PHE A 596 21.81 -18.10 3.34
N GLY A 597 21.75 -19.09 4.22
CA GLY A 597 20.59 -19.29 5.10
C GLY A 597 20.32 -18.10 6.03
N LYS A 598 21.37 -17.52 6.64
CA LYS A 598 21.24 -16.31 7.48
C LYS A 598 20.74 -15.11 6.67
N SER A 599 21.28 -14.90 5.48
CA SER A 599 20.88 -13.78 4.62
C SER A 599 19.46 -13.96 4.07
N MET A 600 19.01 -15.19 3.80
CA MET A 600 17.61 -15.47 3.45
C MET A 600 16.66 -15.16 4.60
N ILE A 601 17.04 -15.45 5.86
CA ILE A 601 16.25 -15.06 7.05
C ILE A 601 16.20 -13.53 7.17
N LYS A 602 17.33 -12.83 7.06
CA LYS A 602 17.37 -11.36 7.09
C LYS A 602 16.50 -10.75 5.99
N MET A 603 16.67 -11.21 4.74
CA MET A 603 15.87 -10.75 3.60
C MET A 603 14.38 -11.01 3.84
N GLY A 604 14.01 -12.19 4.38
CA GLY A 604 12.63 -12.54 4.73
C GLY A 604 11.99 -11.63 5.78
N ARG A 605 12.79 -10.87 6.54
CA ARG A 605 12.34 -9.85 7.50
C ARG A 605 12.31 -8.43 6.91
N ASN A 606 12.56 -8.28 5.61
CA ASN A 606 12.49 -6.97 4.97
C ASN A 606 11.03 -6.51 4.87
N LYS A 607 10.65 -5.55 5.72
CA LYS A 607 9.35 -4.87 5.76
C LYS A 607 8.13 -5.82 5.59
N PRO A 608 8.04 -6.94 6.35
CA PRO A 608 6.88 -7.81 6.26
C PRO A 608 5.63 -7.07 6.74
N LEU A 609 4.50 -7.36 6.10
CA LEU A 609 3.21 -6.99 6.67
C LEU A 609 2.83 -8.02 7.72
N GLU A 610 2.45 -7.59 8.92
CA GLU A 610 2.11 -8.48 10.05
C GLU A 610 0.77 -8.07 10.67
N GLY A 611 0.22 -8.94 11.52
CA GLY A 611 -0.99 -8.60 12.28
C GLY A 611 -2.18 -8.25 11.38
N ASN A 612 -2.56 -6.98 11.34
CA ASN A 612 -3.66 -6.46 10.50
C ASN A 612 -3.18 -5.59 9.33
N SER A 613 -1.87 -5.47 9.10
CA SER A 613 -1.27 -4.58 8.08
C SER A 613 -1.35 -5.15 6.66
N GLY A 614 -2.37 -5.94 6.33
CA GLY A 614 -2.54 -6.61 5.04
C GLY A 614 -3.69 -7.61 5.12
N GLN A 615 -3.77 -8.54 4.18
CA GLN A 615 -4.83 -9.57 4.15
C GLN A 615 -4.26 -10.99 4.03
N ILE A 616 -5.13 -12.00 4.08
CA ILE A 616 -4.79 -13.33 3.55
C ILE A 616 -5.60 -13.50 2.29
N ARG A 617 -4.95 -13.47 1.14
CA ARG A 617 -5.66 -13.55 -0.14
C ARG A 617 -6.28 -14.93 -0.32
N VAL A 618 -7.45 -15.02 -0.96
CA VAL A 618 -8.00 -16.31 -1.45
C VAL A 618 -7.19 -16.78 -2.64
N ASN A 619 -6.88 -15.84 -3.54
CA ASN A 619 -6.15 -16.03 -4.78
C ASN A 619 -4.94 -15.11 -4.77
N CYS A 620 -3.75 -15.66 -4.92
CA CYS A 620 -2.51 -14.88 -4.83
C CYS A 620 -2.36 -13.81 -5.91
N ARG A 621 -3.17 -13.83 -6.96
CA ARG A 621 -3.12 -12.84 -8.04
C ARG A 621 -3.97 -11.61 -7.82
N ARG A 622 -4.87 -11.62 -6.84
CA ARG A 622 -5.87 -10.56 -6.68
C ARG A 622 -6.11 -10.26 -5.21
N ILE A 623 -6.45 -9.02 -4.91
CA ILE A 623 -7.00 -8.65 -3.60
C ILE A 623 -8.34 -9.35 -3.38
N ASN A 624 -8.73 -9.55 -2.11
CA ASN A 624 -10.00 -10.20 -1.77
C ASN A 624 -11.23 -9.39 -2.18
#